data_AF-A0A527CWP7-F1
#
_entry.id   AF-A0A527CWP7-F1
#
_cell.length_a   1.000
_cell.length_b   1.000
_cell.length_c   1.000
_cell.angle_alpha   90.00
_cell.angle_beta   90.00
_cell.angle_gamma   90.00
#
_symmetry.space_group_name_H-M   'P 1'
#
loop_
_entity.id
_entity.type
_entity.pdbx_description
1 polymer ?
#
loop_
_entity_poly.entity_id
_entity_poly.type
_entity_poly.pdbx_seq_one_letter_code
_entity_poly.pdbx_strand_id
1 'polypeptide(L)'
;LIQLRVKTMDETGLRAEIRKSKAWCVQHKSQLIINDHWRLAIEEGCDFVHLGQEDLQTADLSRIRAAGVRLGLSTHDHVELETAMFAEPDYVALGPIYPTTLKKMKWAPQGLERISEWKRRVAPIPL
;
A
#
# COMPACT_ATOMS: atom_id res chain seq x y z
N LEU A 1 -8.32 0.09 -9.74
CA LEU A 1 -7.70 -0.62 -8.60
C LEU A 1 -8.60 -0.46 -7.39
N ILE A 2 -8.66 -1.47 -6.52
CA ILE A 2 -9.44 -1.48 -5.28
C ILE A 2 -8.50 -1.90 -4.17
N GLN A 3 -8.51 -1.17 -3.05
CA GLN A 3 -7.74 -1.56 -1.87
C GLN A 3 -8.69 -2.04 -0.77
N LEU A 4 -8.49 -3.26 -0.28
CA LEU A 4 -9.19 -3.77 0.90
C LEU A 4 -8.45 -3.29 2.15
N ARG A 5 -9.10 -2.43 2.92
CA ARG A 5 -8.55 -1.84 4.15
C ARG A 5 -9.47 -2.09 5.34
N VAL A 6 -9.14 -3.12 6.12
CA VAL A 6 -9.87 -3.49 7.34
C VAL A 6 -8.90 -3.37 8.52
N LYS A 7 -9.17 -2.46 9.45
CA LYS A 7 -8.27 -2.20 10.60
C LYS A 7 -8.61 -3.02 11.84
N THR A 8 -9.84 -3.51 11.94
CA THR A 8 -10.35 -4.25 13.10
C THR A 8 -11.18 -5.42 12.59
N MET A 9 -10.57 -6.60 12.55
CA MET A 9 -11.20 -7.88 12.22
C MET A 9 -10.26 -9.01 12.68
N ASP A 10 -10.83 -10.15 13.07
CA ASP A 10 -10.01 -11.33 13.32
C ASP A 10 -9.47 -11.92 12.02
N GLU A 11 -8.48 -12.80 12.12
CA GLU A 11 -7.84 -13.35 10.93
C GLU A 11 -8.83 -14.15 10.07
N THR A 12 -9.72 -14.93 10.70
CA THR A 12 -10.74 -15.74 10.01
C THR A 12 -11.67 -14.86 9.18
N GLY A 13 -12.23 -13.79 9.76
CA GLY A 13 -13.08 -12.85 9.06
C GLY A 13 -12.32 -12.13 7.95
N LEU A 14 -11.08 -11.73 8.20
CA LEU A 14 -10.27 -11.02 7.22
C LEU A 14 -9.95 -11.88 6.00
N ARG A 15 -9.62 -13.17 6.20
CA ARG A 15 -9.45 -14.12 5.08
C ARG A 15 -10.73 -14.24 4.25
N ALA A 16 -11.89 -14.30 4.90
CA ALA A 16 -13.17 -14.37 4.19
C ALA A 16 -13.40 -13.11 3.33
N GLU A 17 -13.14 -11.92 3.86
CA GLU A 17 -13.26 -10.66 3.11
C GLU A 17 -12.21 -10.53 1.99
N ILE A 18 -10.98 -11.01 2.20
CA ILE A 18 -9.95 -11.08 1.15
C ILE A 18 -10.44 -11.95 -0.01
N ARG A 19 -10.88 -13.18 0.27
CA ARG A 19 -11.36 -14.12 -0.76
C ARG A 19 -12.54 -13.56 -1.53
N LYS A 20 -13.50 -12.98 -0.82
CA LYS A 20 -14.68 -12.33 -1.40
C LYS A 20 -14.26 -11.16 -2.29
N SER A 21 -13.45 -10.24 -1.78
CA SER A 21 -12.95 -9.08 -2.53
C SER A 21 -12.16 -9.50 -3.77
N LYS A 22 -11.35 -10.55 -3.65
CA LYS A 22 -10.56 -11.11 -4.76
C LYS A 22 -11.47 -11.65 -5.86
N ALA A 23 -12.49 -12.43 -5.51
CA ALA A 23 -13.45 -12.95 -6.48
C ALA A 23 -14.16 -11.82 -7.24
N TRP A 24 -14.62 -10.78 -6.53
CA TRP A 24 -15.23 -9.59 -7.16
C TRP A 24 -14.24 -8.86 -8.08
N CYS A 25 -13.01 -8.63 -7.62
CA CYS A 25 -11.99 -7.96 -8.42
C CYS A 25 -11.65 -8.73 -9.70
N VAL A 26 -11.52 -10.06 -9.63
CA VAL A 26 -11.31 -10.93 -10.79
C VAL A 26 -12.48 -10.83 -11.77
N GLN A 27 -13.71 -10.95 -11.28
CA GLN A 27 -14.93 -10.85 -12.11
C GLN A 27 -15.00 -9.51 -12.86
N HIS A 28 -14.61 -8.42 -12.21
CA HIS A 28 -14.64 -7.07 -12.78
C HIS A 28 -13.30 -6.60 -13.36
N LYS A 29 -12.34 -7.51 -13.59
CA LYS A 29 -11.02 -7.22 -14.17
C LYS A 29 -10.31 -6.04 -13.48
N SER A 30 -10.44 -5.97 -12.16
CA SER A 30 -9.87 -4.93 -11.31
C SER A 30 -8.73 -5.49 -10.48
N GLN A 31 -7.68 -4.71 -10.27
CA GLN A 31 -6.59 -5.07 -9.33
C GLN A 31 -7.07 -4.91 -7.89
N LEU A 32 -6.96 -5.97 -7.09
CA LEU A 32 -7.09 -5.91 -5.63
C LEU A 32 -5.73 -5.63 -5.00
N ILE A 33 -5.70 -4.77 -3.98
CA ILE A 33 -4.54 -4.49 -3.14
C ILE A 33 -4.92 -4.75 -1.67
N ILE A 34 -4.12 -5.54 -0.96
CA ILE A 34 -4.33 -5.84 0.46
C ILE A 34 -3.54 -4.84 1.32
N ASN A 35 -4.23 -4.10 2.18
CA ASN A 35 -3.58 -3.15 3.07
C ASN A 35 -3.01 -3.86 4.30
N ASP A 36 -1.75 -3.57 4.67
CA ASP A 36 -0.95 -4.07 5.82
C ASP A 36 -0.67 -5.58 5.87
N HIS A 37 -1.65 -6.42 5.53
CA HIS A 37 -1.65 -7.86 5.79
C HIS A 37 -0.92 -8.68 4.71
N TRP A 38 0.37 -8.41 4.51
CA TRP A 38 1.16 -9.03 3.44
C TRP A 38 1.24 -10.56 3.52
N ARG A 39 1.26 -11.14 4.73
CA ARG A 39 1.26 -12.60 4.91
C ARG A 39 -0.02 -13.23 4.36
N LEU A 40 -1.17 -12.64 4.71
CA LEU A 40 -2.47 -13.09 4.21
C LEU A 40 -2.59 -12.87 2.70
N ALA A 41 -2.02 -11.78 2.17
CA ALA A 41 -1.99 -11.57 0.72
C ALA A 41 -1.27 -12.73 0.01
N ILE A 42 -0.10 -13.16 0.49
CA ILE A 42 0.63 -14.31 -0.06
C ILE A 42 -0.21 -15.60 0.07
N GLU A 43 -0.72 -15.88 1.25
CA GLU A 43 -1.44 -17.13 1.54
C GLU A 43 -2.75 -17.26 0.76
N GLU A 44 -3.44 -16.14 0.51
CA GLU A 44 -4.66 -16.09 -0.29
C GLU A 44 -4.38 -15.84 -1.79
N GLY A 45 -3.10 -15.83 -2.19
CA GLY A 45 -2.64 -15.66 -3.57
C GLY A 45 -3.04 -14.32 -4.19
N CYS A 46 -3.01 -13.24 -3.42
CA CYS A 46 -3.21 -11.88 -3.90
C CYS A 46 -1.86 -11.29 -4.34
N ASP A 47 -1.85 -10.62 -5.48
CA ASP A 47 -0.61 -10.23 -6.14
C ASP A 47 -0.13 -8.82 -5.79
N PHE A 48 -0.80 -8.14 -4.83
CA PHE A 48 -0.46 -6.76 -4.47
C PHE A 48 -0.77 -6.46 -3.00
N VAL A 49 0.20 -5.87 -2.30
CA VAL A 49 0.06 -5.32 -0.94
C VAL A 49 0.35 -3.81 -0.91
N HIS A 50 -0.24 -3.12 0.05
CA HIS A 50 0.12 -1.75 0.40
C HIS A 50 0.49 -1.67 1.89
N LEU A 51 1.65 -1.12 2.20
CA LEU A 51 2.16 -1.02 3.57
C LEU A 51 2.36 0.44 3.99
N GLY A 52 2.09 0.72 5.27
CA GLY A 52 2.61 1.91 5.94
C GLY A 52 4.06 1.72 6.36
N GLN A 53 4.69 2.78 6.85
CA GLN A 53 6.08 2.75 7.33
C GLN A 53 6.26 1.81 8.53
N GLU A 54 5.29 1.77 9.45
CA GLU A 54 5.32 0.88 10.62
C GLU A 54 5.22 -0.59 10.19
N ASP A 55 4.35 -0.92 9.24
CA ASP A 55 4.21 -2.28 8.71
C ASP A 55 5.46 -2.70 7.92
N LEU A 56 6.06 -1.77 7.17
CA LEU A 56 7.28 -2.00 6.39
C LEU A 56 8.47 -2.42 7.27
N GLN A 57 8.62 -1.86 8.47
CA GLN A 57 9.73 -2.17 9.39
C GLN A 57 9.80 -3.65 9.78
N THR A 58 8.67 -4.35 9.78
CA THR A 58 8.58 -5.77 10.18
C THR A 58 8.24 -6.70 9.01
N ALA A 59 8.09 -6.16 7.80
CA ALA A 59 7.78 -6.92 6.61
C ALA A 59 9.01 -7.66 6.08
N ASP A 60 8.81 -8.91 5.67
CA ASP A 60 9.83 -9.68 4.98
C ASP A 60 9.73 -9.40 3.47
N LEU A 61 10.46 -8.39 3.01
CA LEU A 61 10.44 -7.95 1.61
C LEU A 61 10.92 -9.06 0.65
N SER A 62 11.90 -9.87 1.08
CA SER A 62 12.40 -10.98 0.29
C SER A 62 11.31 -12.02 0.06
N ARG A 63 10.53 -12.35 1.10
CA ARG A 63 9.40 -13.27 0.99
C ARG A 63 8.26 -12.72 0.15
N ILE A 64 7.94 -11.43 0.28
CA ILE A 64 6.94 -10.75 -0.56
C ILE A 64 7.32 -10.87 -2.04
N ARG A 65 8.57 -10.54 -2.38
CA ARG A 65 9.08 -10.61 -3.75
C ARG A 65 9.15 -12.04 -4.29
N ALA A 66 9.61 -12.99 -3.47
CA ALA A 66 9.67 -14.41 -3.84
C ALA A 66 8.29 -15.00 -4.13
N ALA A 67 7.24 -14.49 -3.49
CA ALA A 67 5.86 -14.85 -3.77
C ALA A 67 5.26 -14.16 -5.02
N GLY A 68 6.01 -13.27 -5.69
CA GLY A 68 5.54 -12.50 -6.84
C GLY A 68 4.55 -11.39 -6.46
N VAL A 69 4.49 -10.99 -5.19
CA VAL A 69 3.56 -9.97 -4.70
C VAL A 69 4.18 -8.58 -4.87
N ARG A 70 3.43 -7.69 -5.52
CA ARG A 70 3.80 -6.30 -5.76
C ARG A 70 3.65 -5.44 -4.49
N LEU A 71 4.48 -4.42 -4.34
CA LEU A 71 4.57 -3.60 -3.12
C LEU A 71 4.21 -2.13 -3.36
N GLY A 72 3.21 -1.62 -2.65
CA GLY A 72 2.89 -0.21 -2.55
C GLY A 72 3.27 0.36 -1.19
N LEU A 73 3.78 1.58 -1.14
CA LEU A 73 4.19 2.20 0.13
C LEU A 73 3.58 3.58 0.35
N SER A 74 3.02 3.81 1.53
CA SER A 74 2.61 5.14 1.99
C SER A 74 3.81 5.95 2.46
N THR A 75 3.85 7.23 2.09
CA THR A 75 4.92 8.18 2.40
C THR A 75 4.34 9.59 2.63
N HIS A 76 4.95 10.34 3.55
CA HIS A 76 4.42 11.64 4.00
C HIS A 76 5.50 12.70 4.21
N ASP A 77 6.77 12.32 4.20
CA ASP A 77 7.92 13.22 4.18
C ASP A 77 9.08 12.60 3.39
N HIS A 78 10.18 13.36 3.26
CA HIS A 78 11.33 12.91 2.48
C HIS A 78 12.06 11.71 3.11
N VAL A 79 12.03 11.55 4.43
CA VAL A 79 12.68 10.42 5.12
C VAL A 79 11.92 9.13 4.85
N GLU A 80 10.58 9.20 4.92
CA GLU A 80 9.73 8.09 4.53
C GLU A 80 9.86 7.76 3.04
N LEU A 81 10.03 8.78 2.19
CA LEU A 81 10.28 8.58 0.76
C LEU A 81 11.60 7.84 0.50
N GLU A 82 12.68 8.25 1.13
CA GLU A 82 13.98 7.57 1.02
C GLU A 82 13.91 6.11 1.49
N THR A 83 13.23 5.89 2.63
CA THR A 83 12.96 4.55 3.16
C THR A 83 12.17 3.70 2.16
N ALA A 84 11.12 4.30 1.55
CA ALA A 84 10.32 3.62 0.56
C ALA A 84 11.14 3.27 -0.68
N MET A 85 11.96 4.18 -1.20
CA MET A 85 12.78 3.92 -2.39
C MET A 85 13.79 2.79 -2.17
N PHE A 86 14.35 2.65 -0.97
CA PHE A 86 15.22 1.53 -0.61
C PHE A 86 14.50 0.17 -0.65
N ALA A 87 13.20 0.15 -0.38
CA ALA A 87 12.37 -1.05 -0.49
C ALA A 87 11.93 -1.40 -1.92
N GLU A 88 12.39 -0.64 -2.92
CA GLU A 88 12.12 -0.82 -4.37
C GLU A 88 10.64 -1.14 -4.68
N PRO A 89 9.70 -0.22 -4.39
CA PRO A 89 8.28 -0.48 -4.49
C PRO A 89 7.78 -0.40 -5.95
N ASP A 90 6.66 -1.06 -6.20
CA ASP A 90 5.89 -0.96 -7.44
C ASP A 90 5.12 0.37 -7.56
N TYR A 91 4.79 1.00 -6.44
CA TYR A 91 4.32 2.39 -6.39
C TYR A 91 4.55 3.02 -5.03
N VAL A 92 4.61 4.34 -5.01
CA VAL A 92 4.64 5.15 -3.80
C VAL A 92 3.34 5.95 -3.73
N ALA A 93 2.83 6.21 -2.53
CA ALA A 93 1.69 7.08 -2.31
C ALA A 93 2.08 8.24 -1.40
N LEU A 94 1.85 9.47 -1.84
CA LEU A 94 2.02 10.68 -1.05
C LEU A 94 0.71 11.10 -0.38
N GLY A 95 0.74 11.39 0.91
CA GLY A 95 -0.42 11.95 1.59
C GLY A 95 -0.12 12.72 2.88
N PRO A 96 -1.17 13.35 3.46
CA PRO A 96 -2.43 13.65 2.81
C PRO A 96 -2.27 14.84 1.85
N ILE A 97 -2.86 14.82 0.64
CA ILE A 97 -2.72 15.97 -0.29
C ILE A 97 -3.52 17.18 0.18
N TYR A 98 -4.74 16.92 0.65
CA TYR A 98 -5.69 17.90 1.19
C TYR A 98 -6.04 17.54 2.65
N PRO A 99 -6.65 18.45 3.42
CA PRO A 99 -7.17 18.12 4.74
C PRO A 99 -8.10 16.90 4.71
N THR A 100 -7.98 16.03 5.70
CA THR A 100 -8.83 14.83 5.83
C THR A 100 -9.22 14.58 7.27
N THR A 101 -10.44 14.09 7.48
CA THR A 101 -10.97 13.63 8.77
C THR A 101 -10.98 12.10 8.88
N LEU A 102 -10.66 11.38 7.80
CA LEU A 102 -10.79 9.91 7.72
C LEU A 102 -9.78 9.18 8.61
N LYS A 103 -8.59 9.75 8.79
CA LYS A 103 -7.52 9.24 9.66
C LYS A 103 -6.90 10.44 10.38
N LYS A 104 -6.53 10.26 11.65
CA LYS A 104 -5.71 11.25 12.37
C LYS A 104 -4.32 11.28 11.71
N MET A 105 -4.03 12.35 10.98
CA MET A 105 -2.76 12.53 10.29
C MET A 105 -1.78 13.29 11.17
N LYS A 106 -0.53 12.84 11.22
CA LYS A 106 0.58 13.58 11.85
C LYS A 106 1.06 14.73 10.97
N TRP A 107 0.87 14.60 9.66
CA TRP A 107 1.35 15.55 8.65
C TRP A 107 0.25 16.50 8.19
N ALA A 108 0.65 17.74 7.90
CA ALA A 108 -0.19 18.72 7.24
C ALA A 108 -0.47 18.32 5.77
N PRO A 109 -1.50 18.92 5.13
CA PRO A 109 -1.73 18.76 3.70
C PRO A 109 -0.47 19.07 2.87
N GLN A 110 -0.14 18.18 1.94
CA GLN A 110 1.09 18.22 1.16
C GLN A 110 0.99 19.11 -0.08
N GLY A 111 -0.23 19.33 -0.59
CA GLY A 111 -0.46 20.17 -1.77
C GLY A 111 0.01 19.55 -3.09
N LEU A 112 -0.25 20.28 -4.18
CA LEU A 112 0.05 19.82 -5.55
C LEU A 112 1.52 20.04 -5.93
N GLU A 113 2.17 21.02 -5.30
CA GLU A 113 3.58 21.32 -5.46
C GLU A 113 4.43 20.11 -5.03
N ARG A 114 4.08 19.49 -3.90
CA ARG A 114 4.76 18.30 -3.39
C ARG A 114 4.57 17.09 -4.32
N ILE A 115 3.36 16.87 -4.83
CA ILE A 115 3.10 15.81 -5.83
C ILE A 115 4.02 15.99 -7.04
N SER A 116 4.10 17.22 -7.56
CA SER A 116 4.91 17.54 -8.73
C SER A 116 6.40 17.33 -8.46
N GLU A 117 6.89 17.74 -7.29
CA GLU A 117 8.26 17.49 -6.83
C GLU A 117 8.56 15.99 -6.78
N TRP A 118 7.71 15.23 -6.10
CA TRP A 118 7.93 13.81 -5.86
C TRP A 118 7.81 12.99 -7.13
N LYS A 119 6.88 13.31 -8.03
CA LYS A 119 6.74 12.58 -9.29
C LYS A 119 8.02 12.65 -10.14
N ARG A 120 8.73 13.78 -10.11
CA ARG A 120 10.04 13.92 -10.76
C ARG A 120 11.12 13.08 -10.08
N ARG A 121 11.11 13.00 -8.75
CA ARG A 121 12.11 12.25 -7.97
C ARG A 121 11.96 10.73 -8.11
N VAL A 122 10.73 10.22 -8.12
CA VAL A 122 10.48 8.77 -8.08
C VAL A 122 10.36 8.12 -9.46
N ALA A 123 10.35 8.91 -10.55
CA ALA A 123 10.24 8.36 -11.90
C ALA A 123 11.33 7.29 -12.16
N PRO A 124 10.97 6.16 -12.79
CA PRO A 124 9.70 5.85 -13.46
C PRO A 124 8.60 5.28 -12.56
N ILE A 125 8.83 5.14 -11.25
CA ILE A 125 7.88 4.53 -10.31
C ILE A 125 6.56 5.35 -10.30
N PRO A 126 5.39 4.69 -10.35
CA PRO A 126 4.10 5.34 -10.12
C PRO A 126 4.04 6.04 -8.75
N LEU A 127 3.48 7.25 -8.75
CA LEU A 127 3.15 8.05 -7.57
C LEU A 127 1.63 8.23 -7.51
#